data_AF-A0A7I9YLG4-F1
#
_entry.id   AF-A0A7I9YLG4-F1
#
_cell.length_a   1.000
_cell.length_b   1.000
_cell.length_c   1.000
_cell.angle_alpha   90.00
_cell.angle_beta   90.00
_cell.angle_gamma   90.00
#
_symmetry.space_group_name_H-M   'P 1'
#
loop_
_entity.id
_entity.type
_entity.pdbx_description
1 polymer ?
#
loop_
_entity_poly.entity_id
_entity_poly.type
_entity_poly.pdbx_seq_one_letter_code
_entity_poly.pdbx_strand_id
1 'polypeptide(L)' 'MSNWLSTGCSTGLGPALAEVVIGAVESNQPPSFLLLGRDVLGAHRHLADAHAKEIAAWEQVTVGTDFDS' A
#
# COMPACT_ATOMS: atom_id res chain seq x y z
N MET A 1 19.18 37.31 7.55
CA MET A 1 20.01 36.13 7.25
C MET A 1 19.08 34.97 6.99
N SER A 2 18.79 34.73 5.71
CA SER A 2 17.91 33.66 5.25
C SER A 2 18.74 32.39 5.08
N ASN A 3 18.43 31.36 5.86
CA ASN A 3 18.81 29.99 5.51
C ASN A 3 17.56 29.12 5.59
N TRP A 4 16.80 29.18 4.50
CA TRP A 4 15.69 28.28 4.25
C TRP A 4 16.27 26.87 4.08
N LEU A 5 16.05 26.02 5.07
CA LEU A 5 16.14 24.57 4.91
C LEU A 5 15.18 24.18 3.78
N SER A 6 15.76 23.97 2.61
CA SER A 6 15.10 23.54 1.39
C SER A 6 14.78 22.04 1.45
N THR A 7 14.05 21.60 2.46
CA THR A 7 13.20 20.43 2.37
C THR A 7 11.92 20.78 3.11
N GLY A 8 10.86 20.99 2.34
CA GLY A 8 9.53 21.24 2.89
C GLY A 8 9.06 20.01 3.67
N CYS A 9 9.45 19.90 4.93
CA CYS A 9 8.57 19.30 5.92
C CYS A 9 7.43 20.29 6.07
N SER A 10 6.37 20.11 5.29
CA SER A 10 5.09 20.75 5.60
C SER A 10 4.80 20.39 7.06
N THR A 11 4.78 21.40 7.93
CA THR A 11 4.82 21.26 9.39
C THR A 11 3.71 20.35 9.96
N GLY A 12 2.68 20.04 9.15
CA GLY A 12 1.59 19.13 9.50
C GLY A 12 1.70 17.67 9.01
N LEU A 13 2.41 17.36 7.93
CA LEU A 13 2.43 16.00 7.38
C LEU A 13 3.35 15.04 8.15
N GLY A 14 4.49 15.53 8.65
CA GLY A 14 5.47 14.71 9.37
C GLY A 14 4.93 14.12 10.68
N PRO A 15 4.38 14.95 11.59
CA PRO A 15 3.85 14.45 12.87
C PRO A 15 2.66 13.49 12.70
N ALA A 16 1.69 13.84 11.84
CA ALA A 16 0.54 12.99 11.58
C ALA A 16 0.93 11.65 10.93
N LEU A 17 1.93 11.65 10.05
CA LEU A 17 2.47 10.44 9.46
C LEU A 17 3.14 9.55 10.52
N ALA A 18 3.95 10.13 11.42
CA ALA A 18 4.64 9.39 12.45
C ALA A 18 3.66 8.66 13.39
N GLU A 19 2.57 9.31 13.79
CA GLU A 19 1.52 8.69 14.62
C GLU A 19 0.87 7.48 13.94
N VAL A 20 0.53 7.60 12.64
CA VAL A 20 -0.08 6.49 11.88
C VAL A 20 0.88 5.30 11.73
N VAL A 21 2.16 5.57 11.49
CA VAL A 21 3.18 4.51 11.38
C VAL A 21 3.40 3.80 12.71
N ILE A 22 3.51 4.55 13.82
CA ILE A 22 3.67 3.97 15.16
C ILE A 22 2.46 3.08 15.50
N GLY A 23 1.24 3.58 15.31
CA GLY A 23 0.03 2.79 15.56
C GLY A 23 -0.07 1.53 14.69
N ALA A 24 0.45 1.57 13.45
CA ALA A 24 0.49 0.39 12.59
C ALA A 24 1.50 -0.66 13.06
N VAL A 25 2.66 -0.25 13.57
CA VAL A 25 3.71 -1.15 14.07
C VAL A 25 3.32 -1.75 15.44
N GLU A 26 2.65 -0.98 16.28
CA GLU A 26 2.19 -1.43 17.61
C GLU A 26 0.92 -2.30 17.57
N SER A 27 0.26 -2.40 16.41
CA SER A 27 -0.91 -3.25 16.22
C SER A 27 -0.56 -4.73 16.39
N ASN A 28 -1.47 -5.50 17.01
CA ASN A 28 -1.34 -6.96 17.12
C ASN A 28 -1.38 -7.69 15.76
N GLN A 29 -1.81 -6.99 14.71
CA GLN A 29 -1.73 -7.42 13.32
C GLN A 29 -1.15 -6.26 12.49
N PRO A 30 0.18 -6.14 12.41
CA PRO A 30 0.80 -5.07 11.67
C PRO A 30 0.58 -5.28 10.17
N PRO A 31 0.17 -4.24 9.42
CA PRO A 31 -0.02 -4.35 7.98
C PRO A 31 1.32 -4.54 7.28
N SER A 32 1.42 -5.51 6.36
CA SER A 32 2.61 -5.70 5.51
C SER A 32 2.84 -4.54 4.54
N PHE A 33 1.78 -3.79 4.21
CA PHE A 33 1.83 -2.60 3.37
C PHE A 33 0.86 -1.55 3.88
N LEU A 34 1.37 -0.36 4.22
CA LEU A 34 0.59 0.75 4.75
C LEU A 34 0.39 1.82 3.68
N LEU A 35 -0.84 1.96 3.18
CA LEU A 35 -1.19 2.98 2.20
C LEU A 35 -1.37 4.33 2.91
N LEU A 36 -0.55 5.31 2.54
CA LEU A 36 -0.56 6.65 3.12
C LEU A 36 -1.06 7.65 2.09
N GLY A 37 -2.17 8.32 2.40
CA GLY A 37 -2.81 9.30 1.53
C GLY A 37 -4.14 8.84 0.95
N ARG A 38 -5.07 9.80 0.80
CA ARG A 38 -6.46 9.54 0.36
C ARG A 38 -6.55 9.01 -1.07
N ASP A 39 -5.65 9.44 -1.95
CA ASP A 39 -5.62 9.07 -3.37
C ASP A 39 -5.05 7.67 -3.61
N VAL A 40 -4.08 7.28 -2.78
CA VAL A 40 -3.39 5.98 -2.87
C VAL A 40 -4.35 4.81 -2.60
N LEU A 41 -5.33 5.00 -1.70
CA LEU A 41 -6.33 3.96 -1.41
C LEU A 41 -7.20 3.63 -2.63
N GLY A 42 -7.61 4.64 -3.40
CA GLY A 42 -8.42 4.44 -4.62
C GLY A 42 -7.63 3.73 -5.71
N ALA A 43 -6.41 4.21 -5.98
CA ALA A 43 -5.52 3.61 -6.97
C ALA A 43 -5.15 2.16 -6.62
N HIS A 44 -4.85 1.87 -5.35
CA HIS A 44 -4.48 0.52 -4.91
C HIS A 44 -5.66 -0.45 -4.99
N ARG A 45 -6.88 -0.02 -4.63
CA ARG A 45 -8.08 -0.84 -4.82
C ARG A 45 -8.30 -1.18 -6.29
N HIS A 46 -8.16 -0.20 -7.18
CA HIS A 46 -8.30 -0.42 -8.60
C HIS A 46 -7.27 -1.43 -9.14
N LEU A 47 -6.02 -1.32 -8.70
CA LEU A 47 -4.95 -2.25 -9.07
C LEU A 47 -5.22 -3.67 -8.54
N ALA A 48 -5.63 -3.80 -7.28
CA ALA A 48 -5.96 -5.07 -6.68
C ALA A 48 -7.13 -5.76 -7.41
N ASP A 49 -8.17 -5.00 -7.77
CA ASP A 49 -9.29 -5.52 -8.55
C ASP A 49 -8.87 -5.97 -9.95
N ALA A 50 -7.95 -5.24 -10.59
CA ALA A 50 -7.41 -5.60 -11.90
C ALA A 50 -6.63 -6.92 -11.83
N HIS A 51 -5.73 -7.06 -10.84
CA HIS A 51 -4.98 -8.29 -10.61
C HIS A 51 -5.91 -9.47 -10.29
N ALA A 52 -6.93 -9.27 -9.45
CA ALA A 52 -7.89 -10.33 -9.13
C ALA A 52 -8.65 -10.82 -10.36
N LYS A 53 -9.06 -9.90 -11.26
CA LYS A 53 -9.70 -10.25 -12.54
C LYS A 53 -8.76 -11.01 -13.45
N GLU A 54 -7.49 -10.61 -13.52
CA GLU A 54 -6.49 -11.31 -14.31
C GLU A 54 -6.26 -12.73 -13.78
N ILE A 55 -6.10 -12.89 -12.46
CA ILE A 55 -5.98 -14.21 -11.83
C ILE A 55 -7.19 -15.08 -12.17
N ALA A 56 -8.41 -14.55 -12.03
CA ALA A 56 -9.63 -15.30 -12.38
C ALA A 56 -9.70 -15.67 -13.88
N ALA A 57 -9.22 -14.80 -14.77
CA ALA A 57 -9.20 -15.06 -16.19
C ALA A 57 -8.23 -16.21 -16.56
N TRP A 58 -7.13 -16.34 -15.82
CA TRP A 58 -6.11 -17.35 -16.06
C TRP A 58 -6.18 -18.56 -15.11
N GLU A 59 -7.12 -18.58 -14.16
CA GLU A 59 -7.27 -19.63 -13.15
C GLU A 59 -7.32 -21.04 -13.78
N GLN A 60 -8.11 -21.21 -14.84
CA GLN A 60 -8.24 -22.49 -15.53
C GLN A 60 -6.93 -22.95 -16.18
N VAL A 61 -6.09 -22.01 -16.63
CA VAL A 61 -4.76 -22.32 -17.18
C VAL A 61 -3.80 -22.70 -16.06
N THR A 62 -3.81 -21.97 -14.94
CA THR A 62 -2.95 -22.26 -13.79
C THR A 62 -3.29 -23.60 -13.14
N VAL A 63 -4.59 -23.88 -12.92
CA VAL A 63 -5.04 -25.18 -12.37
C VAL A 63 -4.80 -26.30 -13.37
N GLY A 64 -4.94 -26.05 -14.68
CA GLY A 64 -4.67 -27.03 -15.72
C GLY A 64 -3.19 -27.42 -15.88
N THR A 65 -2.26 -26.70 -15.23
CA THR A 65 -0.82 -27.05 -15.20
C THR A 65 -0.42 -27.93 -14.02
N ASP A 66 -1.36 -28.30 -13.15
CA ASP A 66 -1.13 -29.39 -12.20
C ASP A 66 -1.07 -30.70 -13.00
N PHE A 67 0.15 -31.10 -13.37
CA PHE A 67 0.40 -32.43 -13.89
C PHE A 67 0.29 -33.38 -12.70
N ASP A 68 -0.77 -34.19 -12.69
CA ASP A 68 -1.00 -35.30 -11.76
C ASP A 68 0.32 -36.06 -11.51
N SER A 69 0.71 -36.20 -10.23
CA SER A 69 1.81 -37.07 -9.78
C SER A 69 1.28 -38.44 -9.39
#